data_AF-A0A8S0SPZ8-F1
#
_entry.id   AF-A0A8S0SPZ8-F1
#
_cell.length_a   1.000
_cell.length_b   1.000
_cell.length_c   1.000
_cell.angle_alpha   90.00
_cell.angle_beta   90.00
_cell.angle_gamma   90.00
#
_symmetry.space_group_name_H-M   'P 1'
#
loop_
_entity.id
_entity.type
_entity.pdbx_description
1 polymer ?
#
loop_
_entity_poly.entity_id
_entity_poly.type
_entity_poly.pdbx_seq_one_letter_code
_entity_poly.pdbx_strand_id
1 'polypeptide(L)'
;MQSVPLFLSEVAPMQHRGAVNILFQFFVTIGILVANLVNYAVSSTHPNGWRIALGLAGVPAVFLFIGSLIISETPSSLIERGKEFEGKEALRKIRGLDDVESELEQIKLACEIARQVKHPYKKLFKRASMPPLIIGRSVQVFQQFTGINAIMFYAPVLFQTVGFKSDSSLLSAVITAIVNVLSTIVSIVAVDRVGRRKLLLQACMQMFISMVAIGSILLTHLKPTGSLDKGLAAVVVVLVCLFVMSFAWSWGPMGWLIPSETFPLETRTTGFAFAVSANMLFTFIIAQAFLSMSCNMRAYIFFFFAIQILIMGLFVVFLLPETKGVPIDCMTERVWKKHPVWKKFMGKEVVKNYEMT
;
A
#
# COMPACT_ATOMS: atom_id res chain seq x y z
N MET A 1 -2.63 -1.79 -14.17
CA MET A 1 -2.57 -0.97 -12.93
C MET A 1 -1.47 -1.42 -11.97
N GLN A 2 -1.16 -2.71 -11.80
CA GLN A 2 -0.15 -3.19 -10.85
C GLN A 2 1.30 -2.83 -11.22
N SER A 3 1.56 -2.45 -12.47
CA SER A 3 2.86 -1.95 -12.95
C SER A 3 3.14 -0.49 -12.59
N VAL A 4 2.13 0.27 -12.12
CA VAL A 4 2.28 1.72 -11.88
C VAL A 4 3.24 2.03 -10.73
N PRO A 5 3.18 1.35 -9.56
CA PRO A 5 4.18 1.57 -8.50
C PRO A 5 5.61 1.25 -8.97
N LEU A 6 5.75 0.22 -9.80
CA LEU A 6 7.04 -0.17 -10.38
C LEU A 6 7.56 0.93 -11.32
N PHE A 7 6.72 1.37 -12.26
CA PHE A 7 7.01 2.46 -13.20
C PHE A 7 7.39 3.75 -12.47
N LEU A 8 6.59 4.15 -11.48
CA LEU A 8 6.86 5.33 -10.65
C LEU A 8 8.18 5.20 -9.90
N SER A 9 8.49 4.01 -9.37
CA SER A 9 9.78 3.77 -8.72
C SER A 9 10.95 3.87 -9.69
N GLU A 10 10.80 3.49 -10.96
CA GLU A 10 11.86 3.56 -11.97
C GLU A 10 12.08 4.99 -12.49
N VAL A 11 11.01 5.78 -12.61
CA VAL A 11 11.06 7.15 -13.14
C VAL A 11 11.44 8.17 -12.05
N ALA A 12 11.07 7.92 -10.79
CA ALA A 12 11.27 8.88 -9.71
C ALA A 12 12.76 9.10 -9.38
N PRO A 13 13.17 10.35 -9.11
CA PRO A 13 14.51 10.64 -8.61
C PRO A 13 14.71 10.01 -7.23
N MET A 14 15.92 9.50 -6.98
CA MET A 14 16.28 8.77 -5.76
C MET A 14 15.88 9.49 -4.46
N GLN A 15 15.92 10.84 -4.44
CA GLN A 15 15.58 11.66 -3.28
C GLN A 15 14.06 11.77 -3.02
N HIS A 16 13.22 11.56 -4.03
CA HIS A 16 11.75 11.73 -3.95
C HIS A 16 10.95 10.46 -4.31
N ARG A 17 11.63 9.32 -4.48
CA ARG A 17 11.02 8.04 -4.82
C ARG A 17 9.90 7.63 -3.86
N GLY A 18 10.07 7.91 -2.57
CA GLY A 18 9.04 7.72 -1.54
C GLY A 18 7.76 8.48 -1.84
N ALA A 19 7.87 9.81 -1.95
CA ALA A 19 6.75 10.69 -2.28
C ALA A 19 6.04 10.32 -3.60
N VAL A 20 6.80 10.05 -4.67
CA VAL A 20 6.24 9.72 -5.98
C VAL A 20 5.49 8.40 -5.98
N ASN A 21 5.96 7.39 -5.22
CA ASN A 21 5.22 6.13 -5.13
C ASN A 21 3.96 6.26 -4.27
N ILE A 22 3.96 7.14 -3.25
CA ILE A 22 2.76 7.43 -2.47
C ILE A 22 1.71 8.20 -3.29
N LEU A 23 2.11 8.96 -4.33
CA LEU A 23 1.14 9.56 -5.27
C LEU A 23 0.20 8.51 -5.88
N PHE A 24 0.67 7.28 -6.14
CA PHE A 24 -0.20 6.20 -6.59
C PHE A 24 -1.31 5.92 -5.58
N GLN A 25 -0.95 5.75 -4.30
CA GLN A 25 -1.93 5.55 -3.22
C GLN A 25 -2.87 6.75 -3.09
N PHE A 26 -2.36 7.97 -3.28
CA PHE A 26 -3.18 9.19 -3.28
C PHE A 26 -4.27 9.14 -4.37
N PHE A 27 -3.92 8.77 -5.60
CA PHE A 27 -4.90 8.59 -6.68
C PHE A 27 -5.91 7.47 -6.38
N VAL A 28 -5.49 6.37 -5.73
CA VAL A 28 -6.41 5.32 -5.26
C VAL A 28 -7.42 5.90 -4.27
N THR A 29 -6.98 6.71 -3.30
CA THR A 29 -7.90 7.34 -2.33
C THR A 29 -8.84 8.36 -2.97
N ILE A 30 -8.39 9.13 -3.96
CA ILE A 30 -9.25 10.01 -4.76
C ILE A 30 -10.30 9.17 -5.51
N GLY A 31 -9.91 8.04 -6.09
CA GLY A 31 -10.84 7.13 -6.76
C GLY A 31 -11.95 6.64 -5.82
N ILE A 32 -11.61 6.28 -4.58
CA ILE A 32 -12.58 5.89 -3.55
C ILE A 32 -13.52 7.05 -3.21
N LEU A 33 -12.99 8.28 -3.08
CA LEU A 33 -13.81 9.48 -2.81
C LEU A 33 -14.79 9.77 -3.95
N VAL A 34 -14.30 9.80 -5.19
CA VAL A 34 -15.13 10.02 -6.38
C VAL A 34 -16.19 8.93 -6.50
N ALA A 35 -15.84 7.66 -6.26
CA ALA A 35 -16.80 6.56 -6.29
C ALA A 35 -17.91 6.75 -5.24
N ASN A 36 -17.57 7.15 -4.01
CA ASN A 36 -18.57 7.42 -2.96
C ASN A 36 -19.44 8.64 -3.29
N LEU A 37 -18.88 9.70 -3.87
CA LEU A 37 -19.64 10.88 -4.31
C LEU A 37 -20.61 10.54 -5.45
N VAL A 38 -20.16 9.75 -6.43
CA VAL A 38 -21.01 9.27 -7.53
C VAL A 38 -22.12 8.37 -7.00
N ASN A 39 -21.81 7.44 -6.09
CA ASN A 39 -22.82 6.61 -5.45
C ASN A 39 -23.84 7.44 -4.68
N TYR A 40 -23.42 8.52 -4.01
CA TYR A 40 -24.32 9.44 -3.34
C TYR A 40 -25.19 10.24 -4.31
N ALA A 41 -24.63 10.76 -5.40
CA ALA A 41 -25.37 11.54 -6.39
C ALA A 41 -26.41 10.70 -7.15
N VAL A 42 -26.10 9.42 -7.36
CA VAL A 42 -26.89 8.51 -8.19
C VAL A 42 -27.88 7.67 -7.36
N SER A 43 -27.80 7.73 -6.02
CA SER A 43 -28.72 7.04 -5.11
C SER A 43 -30.18 7.48 -5.29
N SER A 44 -30.42 8.73 -5.68
CA SER A 44 -31.76 9.27 -5.93
C SER A 44 -32.34 8.88 -7.28
N THR A 45 -31.57 8.24 -8.17
CA THR A 45 -31.98 7.89 -9.54
C THR A 45 -32.26 6.38 -9.67
N HIS A 46 -33.37 5.93 -9.10
CA HIS A 46 -33.90 4.58 -9.38
C HIS A 46 -34.67 4.57 -10.72
N PRO A 47 -34.49 3.59 -11.62
CA PRO A 47 -33.84 2.26 -11.47
C PRO A 47 -32.43 2.12 -12.07
N ASN A 48 -31.94 3.12 -12.83
CA ASN A 48 -30.73 3.00 -13.65
C ASN A 48 -29.44 3.43 -12.94
N GLY A 49 -29.51 3.89 -11.69
CA GLY A 49 -28.38 4.50 -11.00
C GLY A 49 -27.14 3.60 -10.90
N TRP A 50 -27.30 2.31 -10.59
CA TRP A 50 -26.16 1.38 -10.51
C TRP A 50 -25.39 1.26 -11.84
N ARG A 51 -26.06 1.40 -12.99
CA ARG A 51 -25.42 1.37 -14.31
C ARG A 51 -24.56 2.59 -14.55
N ILE A 52 -25.01 3.77 -14.09
CA ILE A 52 -24.26 5.01 -14.19
C ILE A 52 -23.03 4.95 -13.28
N ALA A 53 -23.18 4.47 -12.04
CA ALA A 53 -22.07 4.32 -11.11
C ALA A 53 -20.96 3.39 -11.66
N LEU A 54 -21.34 2.24 -12.24
CA LEU A 54 -20.40 1.33 -12.88
C LEU A 54 -19.85 1.88 -14.22
N GLY A 55 -20.70 2.50 -15.04
CA GLY A 55 -20.30 3.06 -16.33
C GLY A 55 -19.31 4.21 -16.21
N LEU A 56 -19.43 5.03 -15.15
CA LEU A 56 -18.51 6.13 -14.89
C LEU A 56 -17.10 5.64 -14.55
N ALA A 57 -16.94 4.40 -14.06
CA ALA A 57 -15.62 3.79 -13.89
C ALA A 57 -14.87 3.58 -15.22
N GLY A 58 -15.59 3.57 -16.35
CA GLY A 58 -15.01 3.55 -17.69
C GLY A 58 -14.26 4.84 -18.05
N VAL A 59 -14.64 5.99 -17.49
CA VAL A 59 -14.00 7.28 -17.77
C VAL A 59 -12.51 7.29 -17.39
N PRO A 60 -12.11 6.98 -16.14
CA PRO A 60 -10.68 6.92 -15.80
C PRO A 60 -9.95 5.81 -16.55
N ALA A 61 -10.61 4.71 -16.93
CA ALA A 61 -10.00 3.66 -17.73
C ALA A 61 -9.65 4.16 -19.16
N VAL A 62 -10.53 4.92 -19.80
CA VAL A 62 -10.27 5.53 -21.12
C VAL A 62 -9.17 6.58 -21.02
N PHE A 63 -9.17 7.42 -19.98
CA PHE A 63 -8.08 8.38 -19.74
C PHE A 63 -6.73 7.68 -19.57
N LEU A 64 -6.69 6.59 -18.80
CA LEU A 64 -5.46 5.80 -18.64
C LEU A 64 -5.04 5.12 -19.95
N PHE A 65 -6.00 4.64 -20.75
CA PHE A 65 -5.72 4.04 -22.06
C PHE A 65 -5.08 5.06 -23.01
N ILE A 66 -5.70 6.24 -23.17
CA ILE A 66 -5.16 7.32 -24.01
C ILE A 66 -3.81 7.81 -23.46
N GLY A 67 -3.70 8.01 -22.14
CA GLY A 67 -2.45 8.42 -21.50
C GLY A 67 -1.31 7.42 -21.71
N SER A 68 -1.61 6.11 -21.70
CA SER A 68 -0.60 5.06 -21.95
C SER A 68 -0.02 5.09 -23.36
N LEU A 69 -0.75 5.63 -24.34
CA LEU A 69 -0.26 5.80 -25.72
C LEU A 69 0.69 7.01 -25.86
N ILE A 70 0.59 7.99 -24.96
CA ILE A 70 1.37 9.23 -24.99
C ILE A 70 2.64 9.12 -24.11
N ILE A 71 2.58 8.31 -23.06
CA ILE A 71 3.70 8.12 -22.12
C ILE A 71 4.87 7.41 -22.83
N SER A 72 6.07 7.97 -22.67
CA SER A 72 7.32 7.37 -23.14
C SER A 72 7.65 6.14 -22.28
N GLU A 73 8.24 5.10 -22.88
CA GLU A 73 8.68 3.93 -22.12
C GLU A 73 9.73 4.30 -21.05
N THR A 74 9.85 3.49 -19.98
CA THR A 74 10.83 3.76 -18.92
C THR A 74 12.26 3.66 -19.48
N PRO A 75 13.18 4.56 -19.06
CA PRO A 75 14.57 4.52 -19.50
C PRO A 75 15.22 3.17 -19.18
N SER A 76 14.89 2.57 -18.03
CA SER A 76 15.34 1.23 -17.66
C SER A 76 14.85 0.13 -18.62
N SER A 77 13.58 0.16 -19.04
CA SER A 77 13.04 -0.80 -20.03
C SER A 77 13.67 -0.62 -21.41
N LEU A 78 13.90 0.62 -21.85
CA LEU A 78 14.55 0.90 -23.14
C LEU A 78 15.99 0.41 -23.17
N ILE A 79 16.76 0.65 -22.10
CA ILE A 79 18.14 0.18 -21.96
C ILE A 79 18.18 -1.36 -21.88
N GLU A 80 17.25 -1.99 -21.16
CA GLU A 80 17.15 -3.46 -21.09
C GLU A 80 16.89 -4.09 -22.47
N ARG A 81 16.08 -3.43 -23.31
CA ARG A 81 15.80 -3.84 -24.70
C ARG A 81 16.93 -3.53 -25.68
N GLY A 82 18.05 -2.96 -25.22
CA GLY A 82 19.21 -2.61 -26.04
C GLY A 82 19.09 -1.27 -26.77
N LYS A 83 18.08 -0.45 -26.46
CA LYS A 83 17.86 0.87 -27.06
C LYS A 83 18.47 1.97 -26.18
N GLU A 84 19.80 1.99 -26.09
CA GLU A 84 20.50 2.91 -25.19
C GLU A 84 20.30 4.39 -25.53
N PHE A 85 20.24 4.73 -26.83
CA PHE A 85 20.05 6.12 -27.28
C PHE A 85 18.66 6.66 -26.89
N GLU A 86 17.60 5.91 -27.21
CA GLU A 86 16.22 6.26 -26.81
C GLU A 86 16.09 6.31 -25.27
N GLY A 87 16.75 5.40 -24.55
CA GLY A 87 16.78 5.40 -23.09
C GLY A 87 17.46 6.65 -22.50
N LYS A 88 18.56 7.10 -23.12
CA LYS A 88 19.25 8.34 -22.72
C LYS A 88 18.41 9.58 -22.98
N GLU A 89 17.75 9.67 -24.14
CA GLU A 89 16.82 10.77 -24.44
C GLU A 89 15.62 10.79 -23.49
N ALA A 90 15.03 9.63 -23.20
CA ALA A 90 13.94 9.53 -22.24
C ALA A 90 14.40 9.99 -20.84
N LEU A 91 15.60 9.60 -20.40
CA LEU A 91 16.17 9.99 -19.12
C LEU A 91 16.44 11.50 -19.05
N ARG A 92 17.00 12.10 -20.12
CA ARG A 92 17.16 13.57 -20.26
C ARG A 92 15.83 14.29 -20.19
N LYS A 93 14.80 13.79 -20.89
CA LYS A 93 13.46 14.38 -20.89
C LYS A 93 12.79 14.32 -19.52
N ILE A 94 12.98 13.23 -18.77
CA ILE A 94 12.41 13.03 -17.43
C ILE A 94 13.13 13.88 -16.38
N ARG A 95 14.47 13.97 -16.44
CA ARG A 95 15.29 14.70 -15.46
C ARG A 95 15.39 16.20 -15.76
N GLY A 96 15.21 16.60 -17.02
CA GLY A 96 15.35 17.99 -17.45
C GLY A 96 16.80 18.51 -17.39
N LEU A 97 17.79 17.60 -17.38
CA LEU A 97 19.22 17.88 -17.27
C LEU A 97 19.97 17.16 -18.40
N ASP A 98 21.04 17.76 -18.91
CA ASP A 98 21.89 17.14 -19.94
C ASP A 98 22.92 16.15 -19.36
N ASP A 99 23.35 16.38 -18.11
CA ASP A 99 24.30 15.55 -17.38
C ASP A 99 23.58 14.43 -16.64
N VAL A 100 23.26 13.37 -17.38
CA VAL A 100 22.60 12.15 -16.88
C VAL A 100 23.46 10.92 -17.09
N GLU A 101 24.73 11.12 -17.43
CA GLU A 101 25.69 10.09 -17.81
C GLU A 101 25.95 9.13 -16.63
N SER A 102 26.09 9.67 -15.42
CA SER A 102 26.31 8.88 -14.20
C SER A 102 25.11 7.99 -13.82
N GLU A 103 23.88 8.51 -13.97
CA GLU A 103 22.66 7.73 -13.73
C GLU A 103 22.42 6.71 -14.84
N LEU A 104 22.76 7.04 -16.10
CA LEU A 104 22.71 6.12 -17.23
C LEU A 104 23.65 4.93 -17.01
N GLU A 105 24.89 5.16 -16.57
CA GLU A 105 25.84 4.08 -16.25
C GLU A 105 25.34 3.17 -15.12
N GLN A 106 24.73 3.73 -14.08
CA GLN A 106 24.11 2.94 -13.01
C GLN A 106 22.97 2.07 -13.55
N ILE A 107 22.10 2.62 -14.40
CA ILE A 107 21.00 1.87 -15.02
C ILE A 107 21.54 0.78 -15.95
N LYS A 108 22.58 1.05 -16.75
CA LYS A 108 23.22 0.05 -17.62
C LYS A 108 23.78 -1.11 -16.82
N LEU A 109 24.52 -0.81 -15.75
CA LEU A 109 25.09 -1.82 -14.87
C LEU A 109 23.99 -2.67 -14.23
N ALA A 110 22.91 -2.04 -13.77
CA ALA A 110 21.74 -2.75 -13.25
C ALA A 110 21.05 -3.64 -14.29
N CYS A 111 20.87 -3.15 -15.52
CA CYS A 111 20.29 -3.91 -16.64
C CYS A 111 21.18 -5.10 -17.03
N GLU A 112 22.51 -4.93 -17.03
CA GLU A 112 23.45 -6.01 -17.35
C GLU A 112 23.42 -7.10 -16.29
N ILE A 113 23.40 -6.72 -15.01
CA ILE A 113 23.19 -7.61 -13.88
C ILE A 113 21.85 -8.37 -14.01
N ALA A 114 20.76 -7.66 -14.35
CA ALA A 114 19.44 -8.28 -14.59
C ALA A 114 19.45 -9.26 -15.77
N ARG A 115 20.14 -8.92 -16.87
CA ARG A 115 20.25 -9.76 -18.08
C ARG A 115 21.02 -11.06 -17.85
N GLN A 116 21.93 -11.09 -16.87
CA GLN A 116 22.62 -12.32 -16.46
C GLN A 116 21.71 -13.30 -15.68
N VAL A 117 20.53 -12.86 -15.23
CA VAL A 117 19.56 -13.71 -14.52
C VAL A 117 18.64 -14.44 -15.49
N LYS A 118 19.13 -15.56 -16.07
CA LYS A 118 18.33 -16.41 -16.98
C LYS A 118 17.07 -17.04 -16.35
N HIS A 119 16.98 -17.13 -15.01
CA HIS A 119 15.84 -17.71 -14.29
C HIS A 119 15.43 -16.90 -13.04
N PRO A 120 14.67 -15.80 -13.20
CA PRO A 120 14.31 -14.92 -12.09
C PRO A 120 13.49 -15.63 -11.00
N TYR A 121 12.59 -16.54 -11.37
CA TYR A 121 11.82 -17.35 -10.42
C TYR A 121 12.71 -18.26 -9.54
N LYS A 122 13.69 -18.96 -10.13
CA LYS A 122 14.62 -19.81 -9.35
C LYS A 122 15.57 -18.98 -8.47
N LYS A 123 15.95 -17.77 -8.91
CA LYS A 123 16.81 -16.86 -8.12
C LYS A 123 16.05 -16.24 -6.94
N LEU A 124 14.76 -15.92 -7.12
CA LEU A 124 13.90 -15.37 -6.07
C LEU A 124 13.76 -16.31 -4.84
N PHE A 125 13.73 -17.63 -5.07
CA PHE A 125 13.70 -18.64 -3.99
C PHE A 125 15.08 -18.97 -3.40
N LYS A 126 16.17 -18.32 -3.83
CA LYS A 126 17.50 -18.51 -3.21
C LYS A 126 17.60 -17.74 -1.89
N ARG A 127 18.42 -18.26 -0.95
CA ARG A 127 18.60 -17.70 0.40
C ARG A 127 18.85 -16.19 0.44
N ALA A 128 19.61 -15.63 -0.51
CA ALA A 128 19.91 -14.20 -0.56
C ALA A 128 18.72 -13.30 -0.93
N SER A 129 17.71 -13.83 -1.62
CA SER A 129 16.50 -13.10 -2.06
C SER A 129 15.26 -13.40 -1.22
N MET A 130 15.36 -14.36 -0.28
CA MET A 130 14.28 -14.71 0.65
C MET A 130 13.89 -13.58 1.62
N PRO A 131 14.83 -12.82 2.21
CA PRO A 131 14.46 -11.73 3.11
C PRO A 131 13.53 -10.68 2.47
N PRO A 132 13.84 -10.09 1.29
CA PRO A 132 12.94 -9.13 0.64
C PRO A 132 11.62 -9.76 0.18
N LEU A 133 11.64 -11.03 -0.24
CA LEU A 133 10.42 -11.76 -0.59
C LEU A 133 9.49 -11.93 0.61
N ILE A 134 10.03 -12.33 1.76
CA ILE A 134 9.25 -12.52 2.99
C ILE A 134 8.72 -11.17 3.45
N ILE A 135 9.54 -10.13 3.56
CA ILE A 135 9.07 -8.81 4.00
C ILE A 135 8.02 -8.25 3.03
N GLY A 136 8.28 -8.27 1.73
CA GLY A 136 7.35 -7.73 0.74
C GLY A 136 6.00 -8.46 0.74
N ARG A 137 6.01 -9.80 0.81
CA ARG A 137 4.80 -10.60 0.93
C ARG A 137 4.11 -10.35 2.26
N SER A 138 4.82 -10.44 3.38
CA SER A 138 4.26 -10.26 4.72
C SER A 138 3.63 -8.90 4.89
N VAL A 139 4.27 -7.81 4.45
CA VAL A 139 3.71 -6.45 4.52
C VAL A 139 2.38 -6.36 3.76
N GLN A 140 2.28 -6.98 2.58
CA GLN A 140 1.04 -7.00 1.80
C GLN A 140 -0.06 -7.88 2.39
N VAL A 141 0.30 -9.00 3.02
CA VAL A 141 -0.62 -9.84 3.77
C VAL A 141 -1.15 -9.07 4.97
N PHE A 142 -0.24 -8.48 5.73
CA PHE A 142 -0.53 -7.66 6.89
C PHE A 142 -1.43 -6.48 6.52
N GLN A 143 -1.20 -5.77 5.42
CA GLN A 143 -2.11 -4.72 4.96
C GLN A 143 -3.58 -5.18 4.94
N GLN A 144 -3.87 -6.42 4.55
CA GLN A 144 -5.24 -6.96 4.56
C GLN A 144 -5.70 -7.41 5.95
N PHE A 145 -4.82 -8.01 6.74
CA PHE A 145 -5.09 -8.39 8.14
C PHE A 145 -5.31 -7.20 9.08
N THR A 146 -5.04 -5.97 8.65
CA THR A 146 -5.50 -4.76 9.37
C THR A 146 -7.02 -4.74 9.57
N GLY A 147 -7.79 -5.42 8.71
CA GLY A 147 -9.24 -5.37 8.72
C GLY A 147 -9.81 -4.15 8.00
N ILE A 148 -9.03 -3.43 7.19
CA ILE A 148 -9.52 -2.24 6.48
C ILE A 148 -10.73 -2.54 5.59
N ASN A 149 -10.70 -3.63 4.83
CA ASN A 149 -11.83 -4.01 3.96
C ASN A 149 -13.06 -4.37 4.80
N ALA A 150 -12.87 -5.10 5.90
CA ALA A 150 -13.92 -5.45 6.83
C ALA A 150 -14.59 -4.18 7.41
N ILE A 151 -13.80 -3.21 7.86
CA ILE A 151 -14.32 -1.93 8.34
C ILE A 151 -15.01 -1.14 7.24
N MET A 152 -14.45 -1.09 6.03
CA MET A 152 -15.07 -0.38 4.90
C MET A 152 -16.44 -0.97 4.52
N PHE A 153 -16.62 -2.30 4.60
CA PHE A 153 -17.92 -2.94 4.38
C PHE A 153 -18.88 -2.78 5.55
N TYR A 154 -18.35 -2.81 6.78
CA TYR A 154 -19.18 -2.72 7.98
C TYR A 154 -19.61 -1.28 8.30
N ALA A 155 -18.80 -0.28 7.95
CA ALA A 155 -19.08 1.11 8.29
C ALA A 155 -20.48 1.58 7.81
N PRO A 156 -20.89 1.37 6.54
CA PRO A 156 -22.24 1.73 6.10
C PRO A 156 -23.35 0.97 6.83
N VAL A 157 -23.15 -0.33 7.09
CA VAL A 157 -24.13 -1.20 7.78
C VAL A 157 -24.27 -0.78 9.25
N LEU A 158 -23.17 -0.46 9.91
CA LEU A 158 -23.14 0.07 11.26
C LEU A 158 -23.80 1.45 11.31
N PHE A 159 -23.58 2.31 10.31
CA PHE A 159 -24.25 3.60 10.24
C PHE A 159 -25.76 3.48 10.05
N GLN A 160 -26.23 2.52 9.24
CA GLN A 160 -27.67 2.27 9.07
C GLN A 160 -28.33 1.70 10.32
N THR A 161 -27.69 0.73 10.98
CA THR A 161 -28.22 0.10 12.21
C THR A 161 -28.31 1.07 13.39
N VAL A 162 -27.49 2.13 13.39
CA VAL A 162 -27.52 3.21 14.38
C VAL A 162 -28.71 4.17 14.20
N GLY A 163 -29.47 4.08 13.11
CA GLY A 163 -30.64 4.93 12.86
C GLY A 163 -30.31 6.26 12.15
N PHE A 164 -29.12 6.39 11.57
CA PHE A 164 -28.87 7.41 10.57
C PHE A 164 -29.64 7.00 9.30
N LYS A 165 -30.56 7.87 8.82
CA LYS A 165 -31.28 7.65 7.56
C LYS A 165 -30.30 7.29 6.44
N SER A 166 -30.73 6.51 5.46
CA SER A 166 -29.92 6.01 4.34
C SER A 166 -29.01 7.09 3.70
N ASP A 167 -29.50 8.32 3.57
CA ASP A 167 -28.71 9.46 3.04
C ASP A 167 -27.52 9.84 3.95
N SER A 168 -27.71 9.78 5.27
CA SER A 168 -26.66 10.07 6.26
C SER A 168 -25.58 8.98 6.30
N SER A 169 -25.91 7.72 5.96
CA SER A 169 -24.92 6.63 5.89
C SER A 169 -23.93 6.82 4.72
N LEU A 170 -24.43 7.24 3.56
CA LEU A 170 -23.61 7.58 2.39
C LEU A 170 -22.76 8.82 2.66
N LEU A 171 -23.34 9.84 3.29
CA LEU A 171 -22.63 11.06 3.67
C LEU A 171 -21.45 10.76 4.62
N SER A 172 -21.64 9.83 5.56
CA SER A 172 -20.58 9.38 6.48
C SER A 172 -19.44 8.64 5.74
N ALA A 173 -19.77 7.85 4.71
CA ALA A 173 -18.78 7.20 3.85
C ALA A 173 -17.97 8.23 3.04
N VAL A 174 -18.63 9.30 2.55
CA VAL A 174 -17.95 10.43 1.89
C VAL A 174 -17.00 11.14 2.86
N ILE A 175 -17.45 11.45 4.09
CA ILE A 175 -16.58 12.06 5.12
C ILE A 175 -15.35 11.19 5.39
N THR A 176 -15.56 9.88 5.56
CA THR A 176 -14.46 8.92 5.80
C THR A 176 -13.47 8.91 4.62
N ALA A 177 -13.98 9.01 3.38
CA ALA A 177 -13.14 9.07 2.19
C ALA A 177 -12.36 10.40 2.08
N ILE A 178 -12.95 11.55 2.45
CA ILE A 178 -12.25 12.84 2.50
C ILE A 178 -11.11 12.75 3.53
N VAL A 179 -11.39 12.22 4.71
CA VAL A 179 -10.42 12.03 5.78
C VAL A 179 -9.28 11.10 5.33
N ASN A 180 -9.58 10.05 4.56
CA ASN A 180 -8.60 9.16 3.96
C ASN A 180 -7.66 9.89 2.98
N VAL A 181 -8.21 10.73 2.09
CA VAL A 181 -7.42 11.55 1.15
C VAL A 181 -6.50 12.53 1.90
N LEU A 182 -7.03 13.26 2.88
CA LEU A 182 -6.24 14.21 3.69
C LEU A 182 -5.12 13.50 4.46
N SER A 183 -5.41 12.33 5.04
CA SER A 183 -4.41 11.53 5.75
C SER A 183 -3.31 11.01 4.82
N THR A 184 -3.65 10.70 3.58
CA THR A 184 -2.68 10.28 2.57
C THR A 184 -1.72 11.41 2.20
N ILE A 185 -2.20 12.66 2.11
CA ILE A 185 -1.33 13.84 1.92
C ILE A 185 -0.34 13.98 3.08
N VAL A 186 -0.80 13.78 4.32
CA VAL A 186 0.09 13.79 5.51
C VAL A 186 1.17 12.71 5.38
N SER A 187 0.83 11.52 4.87
CA SER A 187 1.83 10.47 4.63
C SER A 187 2.89 10.84 3.61
N ILE A 188 2.55 11.58 2.54
CA ILE A 188 3.52 12.00 1.53
C ILE A 188 4.62 12.85 2.18
N VAL A 189 4.24 13.76 3.07
CA VAL A 189 5.20 14.63 3.77
C VAL A 189 5.92 13.90 4.91
N ALA A 190 5.19 13.04 5.63
CA ALA A 190 5.72 12.37 6.81
C ALA A 190 6.69 11.23 6.49
N VAL A 191 6.51 10.51 5.36
CA VAL A 191 7.32 9.33 5.03
C VAL A 191 8.81 9.62 4.95
N ASP A 192 9.15 10.78 4.38
CA ASP A 192 10.54 11.17 4.14
C ASP A 192 11.12 11.93 5.34
N ARG A 193 10.28 12.50 6.22
CA ARG A 193 10.76 13.13 7.47
C ARG A 193 10.93 12.12 8.60
N VAL A 194 9.90 11.33 8.91
CA VAL A 194 9.81 10.48 10.11
C VAL A 194 10.44 9.10 9.90
N GLY A 195 10.41 8.58 8.67
CA GLY A 195 10.86 7.22 8.35
C GLY A 195 9.71 6.20 8.37
N ARG A 196 9.89 5.10 7.64
CA ARG A 196 8.81 4.14 7.34
C ARG A 196 8.45 3.31 8.57
N ARG A 197 9.43 2.88 9.35
CA ARG A 197 9.22 2.01 10.52
C ARG A 197 8.48 2.73 11.65
N LYS A 198 8.85 3.97 11.92
CA LYS A 198 8.21 4.79 12.98
C LYS A 198 6.74 5.08 12.66
N LEU A 199 6.42 5.38 11.40
CA LEU A 199 5.04 5.60 10.96
C LEU A 199 4.18 4.34 11.09
N LEU A 200 4.72 3.17 10.72
CA LEU A 200 4.01 1.90 10.88
C LEU A 200 3.74 1.57 12.35
N LEU A 201 4.70 1.78 13.24
CA LEU A 201 4.53 1.51 14.67
C LEU A 201 3.53 2.45 15.33
N GLN A 202 3.60 3.75 15.04
CA GLN A 202 2.63 4.72 15.55
C GLN A 202 1.21 4.36 15.10
N ALA A 203 1.06 3.98 13.84
CA ALA A 203 -0.23 3.59 13.31
C ALA A 203 -0.75 2.28 13.93
N CYS A 204 0.10 1.28 14.15
CA CYS A 204 -0.30 0.07 14.88
C CYS A 204 -0.89 0.39 16.26
N MET A 205 -0.28 1.31 17.01
CA MET A 205 -0.79 1.73 18.31
C MET A 205 -2.15 2.42 18.20
N GLN A 206 -2.30 3.36 17.26
CA GLN A 206 -3.57 4.05 17.06
C GLN A 206 -4.68 3.10 16.58
N MET A 207 -4.39 2.22 15.62
CA MET A 207 -5.33 1.23 15.10
C MET A 207 -5.75 0.24 16.19
N PHE A 208 -4.81 -0.20 17.03
CA PHE A 208 -5.09 -1.09 18.14
C PHE A 208 -6.04 -0.46 19.16
N ILE A 209 -5.75 0.78 19.58
CA ILE A 209 -6.59 1.51 20.54
C ILE A 209 -8.00 1.71 19.96
N SER A 210 -8.12 2.14 18.70
CA SER A 210 -9.42 2.32 18.04
C SER A 210 -10.21 1.01 17.92
N MET A 211 -9.55 -0.11 17.54
CA MET A 211 -10.20 -1.41 17.41
C MET A 211 -10.70 -1.96 18.76
N VAL A 212 -9.90 -1.84 19.82
CA VAL A 212 -10.30 -2.26 21.17
C VAL A 212 -11.43 -1.36 21.71
N ALA A 213 -11.37 -0.05 21.46
CA ALA A 213 -12.43 0.87 21.84
C ALA A 213 -13.75 0.56 21.11
N ILE A 214 -13.72 0.34 19.80
CA ILE A 214 -14.92 -0.03 19.02
C ILE A 214 -15.47 -1.38 19.52
N GLY A 215 -14.59 -2.39 19.67
CA GLY A 215 -14.97 -3.72 20.12
C GLY A 215 -15.60 -3.71 21.52
N SER A 216 -15.03 -2.96 22.46
CA SER A 216 -15.56 -2.84 23.82
C SER A 216 -16.90 -2.11 23.87
N ILE A 217 -17.06 -0.99 23.14
CA ILE A 217 -18.33 -0.26 23.06
C ILE A 217 -19.42 -1.14 22.44
N LEU A 218 -19.12 -1.88 21.37
CA LEU A 218 -20.08 -2.82 20.78
C LEU A 218 -20.38 -3.99 21.70
N LEU A 219 -19.46 -4.45 22.54
CA LEU A 219 -19.72 -5.55 23.46
C LEU A 219 -20.63 -5.13 24.62
N THR A 220 -20.44 -3.92 25.16
CA THR A 220 -21.16 -3.45 26.36
C THR A 220 -22.50 -2.79 26.04
N HIS A 221 -22.63 -2.13 24.88
CA HIS A 221 -23.80 -1.30 24.57
C HIS A 221 -24.70 -1.84 23.44
N LEU A 222 -24.32 -2.94 22.77
CA LEU A 222 -25.16 -3.56 21.75
C LEU A 222 -26.25 -4.41 22.40
N LYS A 223 -27.35 -3.77 22.83
CA LYS A 223 -28.55 -4.46 23.31
C LYS A 223 -29.23 -5.22 22.15
N PRO A 224 -29.95 -6.33 22.42
CA PRO A 224 -30.64 -7.15 21.41
C PRO A 224 -31.66 -6.38 20.55
N THR A 225 -32.07 -5.19 20.98
CA THR A 225 -33.05 -4.32 20.34
C THR A 225 -32.50 -3.38 19.27
N GLY A 226 -31.20 -3.42 18.97
CA GLY A 226 -30.64 -2.76 17.77
C GLY A 226 -30.59 -1.24 17.81
N SER A 227 -30.77 -0.60 18.98
CA SER A 227 -30.64 0.85 19.12
C SER A 227 -29.47 1.22 20.03
N LEU A 228 -28.42 1.77 19.41
CA LEU A 228 -27.36 2.49 20.10
C LEU A 228 -27.85 3.91 20.41
N ASP A 229 -27.44 4.47 21.55
CA ASP A 229 -27.65 5.90 21.80
C ASP A 229 -26.89 6.73 20.74
N LYS A 230 -27.51 7.82 20.26
CA LYS A 230 -26.96 8.65 19.17
C LYS A 230 -25.58 9.21 19.53
N GLY A 231 -25.34 9.51 20.81
CA GLY A 231 -24.05 9.99 21.31
C GLY A 231 -22.96 8.93 21.22
N LEU A 232 -23.23 7.71 21.71
CA LEU A 232 -22.31 6.57 21.63
C LEU A 232 -22.01 6.20 20.17
N ALA A 233 -22.98 6.31 19.28
CA ALA A 233 -22.75 5.98 17.88
C ALA A 233 -21.89 7.02 17.15
N ALA A 234 -22.03 8.31 17.46
CA ALA A 234 -21.12 9.33 16.98
C ALA A 234 -19.67 9.05 17.43
N VAL A 235 -19.48 8.56 18.66
CA VAL A 235 -18.16 8.12 19.15
C VAL A 235 -17.61 6.96 18.33
N VAL A 236 -18.42 5.94 18.02
CA VAL A 236 -17.99 4.82 17.16
C VAL A 236 -17.60 5.30 15.76
N VAL A 237 -18.34 6.24 15.18
CA VAL A 237 -18.01 6.85 13.87
C VAL A 237 -16.65 7.54 13.94
N VAL A 238 -16.40 8.35 14.98
CA VAL A 238 -15.12 9.02 15.17
C VAL A 238 -13.98 8.01 15.32
N LEU A 239 -14.19 6.92 16.06
CA LEU A 239 -13.19 5.86 16.21
C LEU A 239 -12.90 5.14 14.88
N VAL A 240 -13.91 4.87 14.05
CA VAL A 240 -13.74 4.31 12.71
C VAL A 240 -12.97 5.29 11.82
N CYS A 241 -13.30 6.58 11.85
CA CYS A 241 -12.55 7.60 11.13
C CYS A 241 -11.08 7.64 11.60
N LEU A 242 -10.82 7.63 12.91
CA LEU A 242 -9.47 7.59 13.45
C LEU A 242 -8.69 6.32 13.04
N PHE A 243 -9.38 5.18 12.94
CA PHE A 243 -8.81 3.96 12.41
C PHE A 243 -8.44 4.12 10.92
N VAL A 244 -9.36 4.61 10.09
CA VAL A 244 -9.12 4.82 8.65
C VAL A 244 -8.00 5.82 8.42
N MET A 245 -7.95 6.92 9.19
CA MET A 245 -6.83 7.88 9.17
C MET A 245 -5.51 7.19 9.44
N SER A 246 -5.46 6.38 10.51
CA SER A 246 -4.22 5.70 10.89
C SER A 246 -3.77 4.67 9.86
N PHE A 247 -4.70 4.04 9.15
CA PHE A 247 -4.36 3.14 8.03
C PHE A 247 -3.86 3.94 6.81
N ALA A 248 -4.58 5.01 6.47
CA ALA A 248 -4.34 5.84 5.29
C ALA A 248 -2.95 6.47 5.28
N TRP A 249 -2.44 6.91 6.44
CA TRP A 249 -1.12 7.53 6.49
C TRP A 249 0.05 6.54 6.67
N SER A 250 -0.22 5.22 6.77
CA SER A 250 0.76 4.20 7.12
C SER A 250 0.65 2.97 6.24
N TRP A 251 -0.05 1.92 6.65
CA TRP A 251 -0.16 0.62 6.01
C TRP A 251 -0.74 0.69 4.59
N GLY A 252 -1.59 1.67 4.29
CA GLY A 252 -2.06 1.95 2.92
C GLY A 252 -0.87 2.21 1.98
N PRO A 253 -0.19 3.36 2.09
CA PRO A 253 0.93 3.71 1.22
C PRO A 253 2.17 2.84 1.44
N MET A 254 2.50 2.50 2.69
CA MET A 254 3.69 1.70 3.01
C MET A 254 3.58 0.26 2.49
N GLY A 255 2.35 -0.27 2.36
CA GLY A 255 2.09 -1.59 1.79
C GLY A 255 2.63 -1.75 0.36
N TRP A 256 2.61 -0.68 -0.42
CA TRP A 256 3.13 -0.65 -1.80
C TRP A 256 4.57 -0.14 -1.87
N LEU A 257 4.91 0.82 -1.01
CA LEU A 257 6.25 1.43 -0.98
C LEU A 257 7.32 0.42 -0.55
N ILE A 258 7.11 -0.30 0.56
CA ILE A 258 8.13 -1.20 1.10
C ILE A 258 8.48 -2.30 0.08
N PRO A 259 7.54 -3.07 -0.50
CA PRO A 259 7.89 -4.04 -1.53
C PRO A 259 8.68 -3.40 -2.69
N SER A 260 8.32 -2.20 -3.14
CA SER A 260 9.02 -1.53 -4.24
C SER A 260 10.47 -1.12 -3.92
N GLU A 261 10.77 -0.78 -2.65
CA GLU A 261 12.10 -0.35 -2.20
C GLU A 261 12.99 -1.54 -1.79
N THR A 262 12.39 -2.69 -1.45
CA THR A 262 13.12 -3.78 -0.81
C THR A 262 13.61 -4.84 -1.80
N PHE A 263 12.94 -5.01 -2.95
CA PHE A 263 13.37 -6.00 -3.93
C PHE A 263 14.55 -5.50 -4.78
N PRO A 264 15.59 -6.34 -4.98
CA PRO A 264 16.68 -6.01 -5.89
C PRO A 264 16.16 -5.99 -7.34
N LEU A 265 16.73 -5.10 -8.16
CA LEU A 265 16.26 -4.79 -9.51
C LEU A 265 15.99 -6.05 -10.36
N GLU A 266 16.89 -7.03 -10.32
CA GLU A 266 16.79 -8.30 -11.06
C GLU A 266 15.53 -9.13 -10.75
N THR A 267 15.02 -9.05 -9.52
CA THR A 267 13.89 -9.88 -9.06
C THR A 267 12.68 -9.05 -8.65
N ARG A 268 12.75 -7.71 -8.83
CA ARG A 268 11.74 -6.76 -8.40
C ARG A 268 10.39 -7.02 -9.04
N THR A 269 10.34 -7.20 -10.36
CA THR A 269 9.08 -7.45 -11.08
C THR A 269 8.42 -8.75 -10.60
N THR A 270 9.19 -9.82 -10.47
CA THR A 270 8.68 -11.13 -10.01
C THR A 270 8.28 -11.10 -8.53
N GLY A 271 9.12 -10.53 -7.66
CA GLY A 271 8.87 -10.41 -6.23
C GLY A 271 7.65 -9.55 -5.93
N PHE A 272 7.51 -8.43 -6.64
CA PHE A 272 6.34 -7.56 -6.54
C PHE A 272 5.08 -8.29 -7.02
N ALA A 273 5.13 -9.04 -8.13
CA ALA A 273 4.00 -9.85 -8.58
C ALA A 273 3.54 -10.86 -7.52
N PHE A 274 4.48 -11.53 -6.82
CA PHE A 274 4.15 -12.43 -5.70
C PHE A 274 3.51 -11.68 -4.52
N ALA A 275 4.03 -10.50 -4.18
CA ALA A 275 3.49 -9.67 -3.11
C ALA A 275 2.05 -9.20 -3.42
N VAL A 276 1.79 -8.78 -4.66
CA VAL A 276 0.45 -8.38 -5.10
C VAL A 276 -0.50 -9.56 -5.20
N SER A 277 -0.03 -10.71 -5.67
CA SER A 277 -0.82 -11.94 -5.71
C SER A 277 -1.24 -12.36 -4.30
N ALA A 278 -0.33 -12.26 -3.32
CA ALA A 278 -0.66 -12.49 -1.92
C ALA A 278 -1.67 -11.46 -1.40
N ASN A 279 -1.51 -10.18 -1.71
CA ASN A 279 -2.47 -9.14 -1.33
C ASN A 279 -3.89 -9.47 -1.83
N MET A 280 -4.04 -9.84 -3.10
CA MET A 280 -5.33 -10.18 -3.71
C MET A 280 -5.93 -11.46 -3.12
N LEU A 281 -5.09 -12.49 -2.90
CA LEU A 281 -5.53 -13.74 -2.29
C LEU A 281 -6.07 -13.53 -0.87
N PHE A 282 -5.36 -12.77 -0.03
CA PHE A 282 -5.81 -12.51 1.34
C PHE A 282 -6.97 -11.52 1.39
N THR A 283 -7.08 -10.60 0.42
CA THR A 283 -8.29 -9.79 0.23
C THR A 283 -9.51 -10.69 0.01
N PHE A 284 -9.40 -11.67 -0.90
CA PHE A 284 -10.47 -12.62 -1.17
C PHE A 284 -10.81 -13.47 0.07
N ILE A 285 -9.81 -14.04 0.74
CA ILE A 285 -10.00 -14.86 1.94
C ILE A 285 -10.72 -14.07 3.05
N ILE A 286 -10.26 -12.85 3.34
CA ILE A 286 -10.88 -12.01 4.38
C ILE A 286 -12.29 -11.63 3.96
N ALA A 287 -12.53 -11.24 2.70
CA ALA A 287 -13.87 -10.87 2.23
C ALA A 287 -14.87 -12.04 2.35
N GLN A 288 -14.46 -13.26 2.00
CA GLN A 288 -15.30 -14.46 2.13
C GLN A 288 -15.52 -14.85 3.59
N ALA A 289 -14.46 -14.86 4.40
CA ALA A 289 -14.56 -15.22 5.82
C ALA A 289 -15.32 -14.16 6.63
N PHE A 290 -15.31 -12.90 6.20
CA PHE A 290 -15.90 -11.77 6.93
C PHE A 290 -17.40 -11.94 7.16
N LEU A 291 -18.15 -12.43 6.17
CA LEU A 291 -19.60 -12.63 6.33
C LEU A 291 -19.89 -13.68 7.42
N SER A 292 -19.20 -14.83 7.36
CA SER A 292 -19.33 -15.89 8.37
C SER A 292 -18.88 -15.43 9.76
N MET A 293 -17.77 -14.70 9.84
CA MET A 293 -17.29 -14.12 11.10
C MET A 293 -18.27 -13.06 11.66
N SER A 294 -18.89 -12.25 10.82
CA SER A 294 -19.85 -11.24 11.26
C SER A 294 -21.11 -11.86 11.85
N CYS A 295 -21.60 -12.96 11.27
CA CYS A 295 -22.76 -13.69 11.77
C CYS A 295 -22.51 -14.35 13.13
N ASN A 296 -21.34 -14.98 13.32
CA ASN A 296 -21.04 -15.73 14.55
C ASN A 296 -20.34 -14.90 15.64
N MET A 297 -19.48 -13.95 15.26
CA MET A 297 -18.58 -13.27 16.19
C MET A 297 -18.96 -11.82 16.49
N ARG A 298 -19.93 -11.19 15.78
CA ARG A 298 -20.42 -9.81 16.01
C ARG A 298 -19.30 -8.85 16.49
N ALA A 299 -19.26 -8.50 17.78
CA ALA A 299 -18.26 -7.59 18.37
C ALA A 299 -16.85 -8.20 18.53
N TYR A 300 -16.73 -9.52 18.67
CA TYR A 300 -15.45 -10.22 18.80
C TYR A 300 -14.56 -10.13 17.56
N ILE A 301 -15.12 -9.77 16.40
CA ILE A 301 -14.35 -9.58 15.16
C ILE A 301 -13.34 -8.42 15.29
N PHE A 302 -13.69 -7.37 16.02
CA PHE A 302 -12.80 -6.22 16.25
C PHE A 302 -11.62 -6.59 17.16
N PHE A 303 -11.86 -7.44 18.16
CA PHE A 303 -10.79 -7.98 19.01
C PHE A 303 -9.87 -8.92 18.23
N PHE A 304 -10.41 -9.73 17.31
CA PHE A 304 -9.59 -10.54 16.41
C PHE A 304 -8.64 -9.66 15.58
N PHE A 305 -9.15 -8.60 14.94
CA PHE A 305 -8.29 -7.67 14.19
C PHE A 305 -7.32 -6.90 15.10
N ALA A 306 -7.68 -6.55 16.33
CA ALA A 306 -6.77 -5.93 17.30
C ALA A 306 -5.57 -6.85 17.63
N ILE A 307 -5.81 -8.14 17.84
CA ILE A 307 -4.73 -9.12 18.06
C ILE A 307 -3.82 -9.21 16.83
N GLN A 308 -4.39 -9.23 15.62
CA GLN A 308 -3.59 -9.21 14.39
C GLN A 308 -2.73 -7.94 14.29
N ILE A 309 -3.28 -6.76 14.61
CA ILE A 309 -2.53 -5.49 14.62
C ILE A 309 -1.36 -5.54 15.61
N LEU A 310 -1.50 -6.20 16.75
CA LEU A 310 -0.40 -6.41 17.71
C LEU A 310 0.71 -7.28 17.10
N ILE A 311 0.34 -8.41 16.47
CA ILE A 311 1.29 -9.31 15.79
C ILE A 311 2.04 -8.56 14.68
N MET A 312 1.34 -7.69 13.95
CA MET A 312 1.91 -6.85 12.90
C MET A 312 2.88 -5.81 13.47
N GLY A 313 2.53 -5.17 14.58
CA GLY A 313 3.43 -4.26 15.30
C GLY A 313 4.71 -4.98 15.74
N LEU A 314 4.58 -6.17 16.30
CA LEU A 314 5.72 -7.03 16.66
C LEU A 314 6.61 -7.34 15.44
N PHE A 315 6.00 -7.70 14.31
CA PHE A 315 6.73 -7.94 13.06
C PHE A 315 7.51 -6.70 12.60
N VAL A 316 6.94 -5.51 12.68
CA VAL A 316 7.61 -4.24 12.33
C VAL A 316 8.77 -3.92 13.29
N VAL A 317 8.65 -4.28 14.57
CA VAL A 317 9.74 -4.10 15.53
C VAL A 317 10.89 -5.06 15.23
N PHE A 318 10.62 -6.34 15.00
CA PHE A 318 11.69 -7.36 14.95
C PHE A 318 12.23 -7.68 13.57
N LEU A 319 11.44 -7.52 12.51
CA LEU A 319 11.80 -7.99 11.17
C LEU A 319 11.93 -6.89 10.13
N LEU A 320 11.28 -5.73 10.33
CA LEU A 320 11.31 -4.64 9.35
C LEU A 320 12.47 -3.67 9.63
N PRO A 321 13.49 -3.61 8.76
CA PRO A 321 14.50 -2.58 8.84
C PRO A 321 13.99 -1.22 8.34
N GLU A 322 14.64 -0.14 8.74
CA GLU A 322 14.34 1.20 8.20
C GLU A 322 14.90 1.32 6.77
N THR A 323 14.03 1.66 5.80
CA THR A 323 14.39 1.77 4.37
C THR A 323 14.69 3.20 3.93
N LYS A 324 14.49 4.19 4.80
CA LYS A 324 14.64 5.62 4.49
C LYS A 324 16.05 5.95 3.97
N GLY A 325 16.10 6.53 2.78
CA GLY A 325 17.31 7.15 2.20
C GLY A 325 18.40 6.15 1.78
N VAL A 326 18.07 4.86 1.66
CA VAL A 326 19.01 3.83 1.22
C VAL A 326 18.84 3.60 -0.29
N PRO A 327 19.90 3.76 -1.11
CA PRO A 327 19.89 3.35 -2.52
C PRO A 327 19.45 1.88 -2.66
N ILE A 328 18.64 1.55 -3.66
CA ILE A 328 18.18 0.16 -3.91
C ILE A 328 19.38 -0.79 -4.04
N ASP A 329 20.47 -0.33 -4.65
CA ASP A 329 21.69 -1.12 -4.86
C ASP A 329 22.44 -1.39 -3.55
N CYS A 330 22.26 -0.54 -2.54
CA CYS A 330 22.87 -0.67 -1.22
C CYS A 330 21.97 -1.37 -0.19
N MET A 331 20.72 -1.70 -0.50
CA MET A 331 19.79 -2.35 0.45
C MET A 331 20.36 -3.66 0.99
N THR A 332 20.88 -4.49 0.09
CA THR A 332 21.52 -5.79 0.38
C THR A 332 22.66 -5.64 1.39
N GLU A 333 23.46 -4.57 1.30
CA GLU A 333 24.67 -4.41 2.09
C GLU A 333 24.48 -3.60 3.37
N ARG A 334 23.77 -2.47 3.31
CA ARG A 334 23.60 -1.57 4.44
C ARG A 334 22.51 -2.01 5.41
N VAL A 335 21.49 -2.73 4.91
CA VAL A 335 20.30 -3.07 5.67
C VAL A 335 20.25 -4.56 5.98
N TRP A 336 20.30 -5.40 4.95
CA TRP A 336 20.09 -6.84 5.12
C TRP A 336 21.25 -7.57 5.80
N LYS A 337 22.52 -7.24 5.47
CA LYS A 337 23.71 -7.81 6.12
C LYS A 337 23.90 -7.36 7.58
N LYS A 338 23.37 -6.19 7.96
CA LYS A 338 23.47 -5.64 9.34
C LYS A 338 22.32 -6.07 10.26
N HIS A 339 21.21 -6.56 9.70
CA HIS A 339 20.05 -6.94 10.50
C HIS A 339 20.27 -8.26 11.26
N PRO A 340 19.99 -8.32 12.59
CA PRO A 340 20.30 -9.48 13.43
C PRO A 340 19.61 -10.78 12.98
N VAL A 341 18.39 -10.68 12.42
CA VAL A 341 17.60 -11.82 11.94
C VAL A 341 18.01 -12.25 10.52
N TRP A 342 18.30 -11.28 9.64
CA TRP A 342 18.43 -11.54 8.21
C TRP A 342 19.88 -11.78 7.76
N LYS A 343 20.87 -11.42 8.59
CA LYS A 343 22.30 -11.69 8.34
C LYS A 343 22.59 -13.17 8.06
N LYS A 344 21.83 -14.10 8.64
CA LYS A 344 21.99 -15.55 8.43
C LYS A 344 21.61 -16.02 7.02
N PHE A 345 20.77 -15.26 6.31
CA PHE A 345 20.31 -15.58 4.96
C PHE A 345 21.20 -15.00 3.87
N MET A 346 22.01 -13.98 4.21
CA MET A 346 23.02 -13.40 3.33
C MET A 346 24.29 -14.24 3.45
N GLY A 347 24.58 -15.07 2.45
CA GLY A 347 25.81 -15.87 2.42
C GLY A 347 27.06 -14.99 2.54
N LYS A 348 28.14 -15.55 3.11
CA LYS A 348 29.49 -14.95 3.07
C LYS A 348 30.03 -15.04 1.63
N GLU A 349 29.49 -14.26 0.69
CA GLU A 349 30.13 -14.08 -0.62
C GLU A 349 30.62 -12.63 -0.75
N VAL A 350 31.95 -12.56 -0.65
CA VAL A 350 32.93 -11.59 -1.14
C VAL A 350 32.46 -10.13 -1.19
N VAL A 351 32.96 -9.39 -0.20
CA VAL A 351 33.34 -7.99 -0.32
C VAL A 351 34.14 -7.82 -1.61
N LYS A 352 33.52 -7.29 -2.67
CA LYS A 352 34.27 -6.52 -3.67
C LYS A 352 34.02 -5.07 -3.32
N ASN A 353 35.07 -4.45 -2.77
CA ASN A 353 35.15 -3.05 -2.39
C ASN A 353 34.48 -2.15 -3.43
N TYR A 354 33.43 -1.46 -3.02
CA TYR A 354 33.10 -0.13 -3.52
C TYR A 354 33.27 0.85 -2.35
N GLU A 355 34.51 0.95 -1.89
CA GLU A 355 35.03 2.25 -1.48
C GLU A 355 35.43 2.95 -2.76
N MET A 356 34.73 4.02 -3.12
CA MET A 356 35.35 5.20 -3.73
C MET A 356 34.42 6.39 -3.52
N THR A 357 34.92 7.31 -2.67
CA THR A 357 34.84 8.78 -2.74
C THR A 357 33.50 9.46 -2.99
#